data_AF-A0A6A7A936-F1
#
_entry.id   AF-A0A6A7A936-F1
#
_cell.length_a   1.000
_cell.length_b   1.000
_cell.length_c   1.000
_cell.angle_alpha   90.00
_cell.angle_beta   90.00
_cell.angle_gamma   90.00
#
_symmetry.space_group_name_H-M   'P 1'
#
loop_
_entity.id
_entity.type
_entity.pdbx_description
1 polymer ?
#
loop_
_entity_poly.entity_id
_entity_poly.type
_entity_poly.pdbx_seq_one_letter_code
_entity_poly.pdbx_strand_id
1 'polypeptide(L)'
;MIYTNQPCQVFICADANWGGACEKKFIPLGSSPDVCTVLDGTASSIGPDQGFTCLFYTNAICTTLDSKGSDYIKLTHPGNANVGYTDKGNFNDKLLSVQCVKTAPKGCAGEIC
;
A
#
# COMPACT_ATOMS: atom_id res chain seq x y z
N MET A 1 21.66 -15.76 -11.75
CA MET A 1 21.20 -14.36 -11.71
C MET A 1 20.42 -14.19 -10.42
N ILE A 2 20.93 -13.38 -9.49
CA ILE A 2 20.30 -13.14 -8.19
C ILE A 2 19.25 -12.06 -8.47
N TYR A 3 17.96 -12.42 -8.54
CA TYR A 3 16.90 -11.42 -8.50
C TYR A 3 16.94 -10.83 -7.09
N THR A 4 17.65 -9.72 -6.89
CA THR A 4 17.47 -8.94 -5.67
C THR A 4 16.02 -8.48 -5.67
N ASN A 5 15.20 -9.04 -4.78
CA ASN A 5 13.82 -8.63 -4.59
C ASN A 5 13.85 -7.19 -4.07
N GLN A 6 13.91 -6.21 -4.96
CA GLN A 6 13.98 -4.80 -4.58
C GLN A 6 12.69 -4.44 -3.82
N PRO A 7 12.77 -3.99 -2.56
CA PRO A 7 11.58 -3.62 -1.80
C PRO A 7 10.88 -2.42 -2.44
N CYS A 8 9.55 -2.34 -2.30
CA CYS A 8 8.78 -1.16 -2.69
C CYS A 8 9.04 -0.05 -1.67
N GLN A 9 9.46 1.15 -2.09
CA GLN A 9 9.41 2.31 -1.19
C GLN A 9 7.98 2.86 -1.17
N VAL A 10 7.47 3.08 0.03
CA VAL A 10 6.19 3.76 0.25
C VAL A 10 6.48 5.01 1.06
N PHE A 11 6.09 6.16 0.50
CA PHE A 11 6.11 7.43 1.20
C PHE A 11 4.81 7.61 1.98
N ILE A 12 4.90 7.83 3.29
CA ILE A 12 3.76 7.91 4.20
C ILE A 12 3.88 9.21 4.98
N CYS A 13 2.80 9.98 5.06
CA CYS A 13 2.76 11.20 5.87
C CYS A 13 1.55 11.22 6.81
N ALA A 14 1.75 11.82 7.98
CA ALA A 14 0.78 11.95 9.04
C ALA A 14 -0.38 12.88 8.71
N ASP A 15 -0.17 13.89 7.85
CA ASP A 15 -1.23 14.78 7.38
C ASP A 15 -1.54 14.58 5.89
N ALA A 16 -2.74 15.02 5.50
CA ALA A 16 -3.14 15.05 4.10
C ALA A 16 -2.28 16.04 3.29
N ASN A 17 -2.30 15.89 1.97
CA ASN A 17 -1.54 16.65 1.00
C ASN A 17 -0.02 16.61 1.21
N TRP A 18 0.50 15.44 1.62
CA TRP A 18 1.94 15.22 1.84
C TRP A 18 2.53 16.11 2.95
N GLY A 19 1.69 16.45 3.95
CA GLY A 19 2.04 17.32 5.06
C GLY A 19 2.39 16.57 6.35
N GLY A 20 2.76 17.33 7.39
CA GLY A 20 3.07 16.76 8.70
C GLY A 20 4.37 15.96 8.73
N ALA A 21 4.46 14.99 9.65
CA ALA A 21 5.59 14.08 9.72
C ALA A 21 5.50 13.06 8.59
N CYS A 22 6.56 12.94 7.79
CA CYS A 22 6.64 11.99 6.68
C CYS A 22 7.80 11.02 6.84
N GLU A 23 7.59 9.77 6.45
CA GLU A 23 8.61 8.73 6.40
C GLU A 23 8.59 7.96 5.07
N LYS A 24 9.73 7.36 4.76
CA LYS A 24 9.88 6.41 3.66
C LYS A 24 10.05 5.03 4.26
N LYS A 25 9.07 4.14 4.03
CA LYS A 25 9.17 2.73 4.43
C LYS A 25 9.55 1.86 3.24
N PHE A 26 10.48 0.94 3.46
CA PHE A 26 10.80 -0.12 2.51
C PHE A 26 9.95 -1.35 2.82
N ILE A 27 9.02 -1.66 1.93
CA ILE A 27 8.07 -2.76 2.08
C ILE A 27 8.59 -3.96 1.27
N PRO A 28 8.84 -5.12 1.90
CA PRO A 28 9.21 -6.32 1.17
C PRO A 28 8.09 -6.73 0.21
N LEU A 29 8.45 -7.26 -0.95
CA LEU A 29 7.47 -7.65 -1.95
C LEU A 29 6.91 -9.04 -1.66
N GLY A 30 5.59 -9.17 -1.73
CA GLY A 30 4.89 -10.43 -1.58
C GLY A 30 3.41 -10.26 -1.23
N SER A 31 2.67 -11.35 -1.35
CA SER A 31 1.25 -11.45 -0.96
C SER A 31 1.01 -12.54 0.08
N SER A 32 2.09 -13.12 0.64
CA SER A 32 1.98 -14.06 1.77
C SER A 32 1.68 -13.27 3.06
N PRO A 33 0.87 -13.81 3.98
CA PRO A 33 0.70 -13.24 5.32
C PRO A 33 2.03 -12.92 6.03
N ASP A 34 3.08 -13.72 5.77
CA ASP A 34 4.41 -13.52 6.34
C ASP A 34 5.14 -12.26 5.84
N VAL A 35 4.65 -11.65 4.77
CA VAL A 35 5.22 -10.44 4.13
C VAL A 35 4.45 -9.17 4.54
N CYS A 36 3.65 -9.26 5.60
CA CYS A 36 2.88 -8.15 6.13
C CYS A 36 3.76 -7.13 6.86
N THR A 37 3.74 -5.87 6.44
CA THR A 37 4.44 -4.79 7.15
C THR A 37 3.46 -3.98 7.98
N VAL A 38 3.70 -3.90 9.28
CA VAL A 38 2.88 -3.12 10.22
C VAL A 38 3.19 -1.62 10.10
N LEU A 39 2.13 -0.82 10.14
CA LEU A 39 2.13 0.63 10.17
C LEU A 39 1.70 1.13 11.55
N ASP A 40 1.97 2.40 11.82
CA ASP A 40 1.66 3.05 13.09
C ASP A 40 0.20 3.52 13.20
N GLY A 41 -0.55 3.49 12.09
CA GLY A 41 -1.93 3.93 12.05
C GLY A 41 -2.11 5.44 11.96
N THR A 42 -1.09 6.24 11.62
CA THR A 42 -1.21 7.71 11.56
C THR A 42 -1.28 8.26 10.13
N ALA A 43 -1.34 7.38 9.15
CA ALA A 43 -1.23 7.79 7.76
C ALA A 43 -2.47 8.56 7.27
N SER A 44 -2.23 9.74 6.70
CA SER A 44 -3.24 10.61 6.06
C SER A 44 -2.93 10.88 4.58
N SER A 45 -1.69 10.66 4.14
CA SER A 45 -1.33 10.59 2.72
C SER A 45 -0.26 9.53 2.44
N ILE A 46 -0.38 8.84 1.31
CA ILE A 46 0.44 7.65 1.00
C ILE A 46 0.76 7.60 -0.49
N GLY A 47 2.03 7.40 -0.82
CA GLY A 47 2.57 7.33 -2.18
C GLY A 47 3.50 6.15 -2.38
N PRO A 48 3.04 5.05 -3.01
CA PRO A 48 3.93 3.95 -3.42
C PRO A 48 4.81 4.34 -4.62
N ASP A 49 5.98 3.72 -4.69
CA ASP A 49 6.87 3.82 -5.85
C ASP A 49 6.20 3.32 -7.15
N GLN A 50 6.70 3.84 -8.27
CA GLN A 50 6.24 3.43 -9.59
C GLN A 50 6.54 1.95 -9.84
N GLY A 51 5.59 1.25 -10.47
CA GLY A 51 5.74 -0.17 -10.80
C GLY A 51 5.31 -1.13 -9.69
N PHE A 52 4.73 -0.62 -8.60
CA PHE A 52 4.19 -1.42 -7.50
C PHE A 52 2.71 -1.16 -7.26
N THR A 53 2.03 -2.19 -6.76
CA THR A 53 0.65 -2.13 -6.27
C THR A 53 0.69 -2.52 -4.81
N CYS A 54 0.18 -1.64 -3.95
CA CYS A 54 0.18 -1.85 -2.51
C CYS A 54 -1.26 -1.88 -1.98
N LEU A 55 -1.53 -2.84 -1.10
CA LEU A 55 -2.78 -3.01 -0.36
C LEU A 55 -2.53 -2.55 1.07
N PHE A 56 -3.27 -1.54 1.51
CA PHE A 56 -3.23 -1.01 2.86
C PHE A 56 -4.49 -1.43 3.60
N TYR A 57 -4.34 -1.97 4.80
CA TYR A 57 -5.42 -2.58 5.57
C TYR A 57 -5.67 -1.81 6.87
N THR A 58 -6.90 -1.82 7.35
CA THR A 58 -7.27 -1.25 8.66
C THR A 58 -7.01 -2.20 9.84
N ASN A 59 -6.28 -3.28 9.59
CA ASN A 59 -5.86 -4.27 10.59
C ASN A 59 -4.36 -4.54 10.44
N ALA A 60 -3.74 -5.14 11.46
CA ALA A 60 -2.30 -5.36 11.52
C ALA A 60 -1.84 -6.71 10.92
N ILE A 61 -2.72 -7.46 10.24
CA ILE A 61 -2.46 -8.83 9.76
C ILE A 61 -2.59 -8.98 8.24
N CYS A 62 -2.67 -7.87 7.51
CA CYS A 62 -2.75 -7.83 6.05
C CYS A 62 -3.79 -8.77 5.44
N THR A 63 -4.97 -8.84 6.05
CA THR A 63 -6.07 -9.67 5.56
C THR A 63 -7.32 -8.85 5.35
N THR A 64 -8.18 -9.30 4.44
CA THR A 64 -9.52 -8.74 4.28
C THR A 64 -10.47 -9.40 5.29
N LEU A 65 -10.98 -8.61 6.22
CA LEU A 65 -11.95 -8.99 7.24
C LEU A 65 -13.39 -8.68 6.80
N ASP A 66 -13.59 -7.64 6.00
CA ASP A 66 -14.92 -7.30 5.48
C ASP A 66 -15.11 -7.92 4.08
N SER A 67 -16.19 -8.67 3.93
CA SER A 67 -16.62 -9.25 2.65
C SER A 67 -16.89 -8.20 1.58
N LYS A 68 -17.23 -6.96 1.98
CA LYS A 68 -17.41 -5.82 1.09
C LYS A 68 -16.10 -5.10 0.76
N GLY A 69 -15.00 -5.47 1.42
CA GLY A 69 -13.68 -4.90 1.21
C GLY A 69 -13.53 -3.44 1.65
N SER A 70 -14.30 -3.00 2.65
CA SER A 70 -14.22 -1.65 3.21
C SER A 70 -13.04 -1.46 4.18
N ASP A 71 -12.34 -2.54 4.49
CA ASP A 71 -11.24 -2.60 5.45
C ASP A 71 -9.86 -2.51 4.78
N TYR A 72 -9.81 -2.28 3.46
CA TYR A 72 -8.56 -2.07 2.75
C TYR A 72 -8.70 -1.11 1.55
N ILE A 73 -7.61 -0.43 1.23
CA ILE A 73 -7.45 0.35 -0.01
C ILE A 73 -6.28 -0.18 -0.83
N LYS A 74 -6.44 -0.09 -2.15
CA LYS A 74 -5.39 -0.42 -3.11
C LYS A 74 -4.83 0.86 -3.70
N LEU A 75 -3.54 1.10 -3.52
CA LEU A 75 -2.85 2.26 -4.07
C LEU A 75 -1.73 1.83 -5.02
N THR A 76 -1.61 2.57 -6.11
CA THR A 76 -0.48 2.53 -7.05
C THR A 76 0.07 3.95 -7.18
N HIS A 77 1.30 4.12 -7.64
CA HIS A 77 1.85 5.44 -7.94
C HIS A 77 0.86 6.33 -8.74
N PRO A 78 0.66 7.61 -8.37
CA PRO A 78 1.36 8.38 -7.33
C PRO A 78 0.81 8.17 -5.90
N GLY A 79 -0.19 7.32 -5.71
CA GLY A 79 -0.85 7.08 -4.43
C GLY A 79 -2.06 7.99 -4.22
N ASN A 80 -2.34 8.33 -2.95
CA ASN A 80 -3.43 9.21 -2.57
C ASN A 80 -2.95 10.29 -1.59
N ALA A 81 -3.14 11.55 -1.98
CA ALA A 81 -2.81 12.72 -1.16
C ALA A 81 -3.75 12.90 0.04
N ASN A 82 -4.91 12.25 0.09
CA ASN A 82 -5.82 12.27 1.23
C ASN A 82 -6.56 10.94 1.35
N VAL A 83 -6.05 10.01 2.16
CA VAL A 83 -6.70 8.71 2.38
C VAL A 83 -7.98 8.82 3.22
N GLY A 84 -8.31 10.00 3.75
CA GLY A 84 -9.60 10.30 4.33
C GLY A 84 -10.72 10.48 3.29
N TYR A 85 -10.38 10.66 2.01
CA TYR A 85 -11.32 10.81 0.91
C TYR A 85 -11.06 9.77 -0.18
N THR A 86 -11.72 8.62 -0.07
CA THR A 86 -11.61 7.51 -1.04
C THR A 86 -12.98 6.98 -1.43
N ASP A 87 -13.08 6.26 -2.54
CA ASP A 87 -14.31 5.59 -2.98
C ASP A 87 -14.82 4.55 -1.98
N LYS A 88 -13.94 4.06 -1.09
CA LYS A 88 -14.25 3.08 -0.05
C LYS A 88 -14.49 3.72 1.32
N GLY A 89 -14.49 5.05 1.41
CA GLY A 89 -14.68 5.79 2.65
C GLY A 89 -13.40 6.40 3.22
N ASN A 90 -13.41 6.65 4.52
CA ASN A 90 -12.36 7.39 5.23
C ASN A 90 -11.37 6.44 5.92
N PHE A 91 -10.12 6.44 5.46
CA PHE A 91 -8.98 5.67 5.98
C PHE A 91 -7.94 6.54 6.71
N ASN A 92 -8.23 7.81 6.98
CA ASN A 92 -7.37 8.69 7.76
C ASN A 92 -7.12 8.08 9.13
N ASP A 93 -5.85 7.99 9.52
CA ASP A 93 -5.42 7.45 10.83
C ASP A 93 -5.95 6.05 11.14
N LYS A 94 -6.11 5.21 10.10
CA LYS A 94 -6.71 3.86 10.26
C LYS A 94 -5.89 2.74 9.63
N LEU A 95 -4.89 3.05 8.82
CA LEU A 95 -4.13 2.03 8.07
C LEU A 95 -3.02 1.45 8.94
N LEU A 96 -3.17 0.18 9.31
CA LEU A 96 -2.32 -0.52 10.28
C LEU A 96 -1.36 -1.51 9.64
N SER A 97 -1.55 -1.86 8.38
CA SER A 97 -0.59 -2.71 7.67
C SER A 97 -0.62 -2.52 6.16
N VAL A 98 0.45 -2.96 5.50
CA VAL A 98 0.63 -2.90 4.05
C VAL A 98 1.29 -4.16 3.51
N GLN A 99 0.86 -4.55 2.31
CA GLN A 99 1.55 -5.48 1.42
C GLN A 99 1.74 -4.86 0.06
N CYS A 100 2.89 -5.10 -0.57
CA CYS A 100 3.17 -4.59 -1.91
C CYS A 100 3.59 -5.72 -2.84
N VAL A 101 3.15 -5.64 -4.09
CA VAL A 101 3.54 -6.55 -5.17
C VAL A 101 4.02 -5.75 -6.36
N LYS A 102 4.88 -6.37 -7.18
CA LYS A 102 5.26 -5.78 -8.47
C LYS A 102 4.03 -5.73 -9.37
N THR A 103 3.70 -4.55 -9.87
CA THR A 103 2.63 -4.39 -10.86
C THR A 103 3.08 -5.08 -12.15
N ALA A 104 2.27 -5.99 -12.68
CA ALA A 104 2.53 -6.55 -13.99
C ALA A 104 2.64 -5.40 -15.02
N PRO A 105 3.63 -5.43 -15.94
CA PRO A 105 3.64 -4.48 -17.05
C PRO A 105 2.28 -4.51 -17.74
N LYS A 106 1.72 -3.35 -18.08
CA LYS A 106 0.52 -3.25 -18.94
C LYS A 106 0.87 -3.89 -20.29
N GLY A 107 0.59 -5.18 -20.42
CA GLY A 107 0.98 -5.99 -21.57
C GLY A 107 0.79 -7.50 -21.38
N CYS A 108 1.03 -8.05 -20.18
CA CYS A 108 0.86 -9.50 -19.94
C CYS A 108 -0.43 -9.83 -19.16
N ALA A 109 -1.55 -9.24 -19.56
CA ALA A 109 -2.88 -9.73 -19.15
C ALA A 109 -3.34 -10.78 -20.16
N GLY A 110 -2.74 -11.97 -20.13
CA GLY A 110 -3.26 -13.15 -20.85
C GLY A 110 -2.32 -13.90 -21.79
N GLU A 111 -1.09 -13.46 -22.05
CA GLU A 111 -0.16 -14.21 -22.90
C GLU A 111 1.28 -14.10 -22.38
N ILE A 112 2.00 -15.19 -22.63
CA ILE A 112 3.33 -15.53 -22.13
C ILE A 112 4.31 -14.38 -22.35
N CYS A 113 4.85 -13.88 -21.25
CA CYS A 113 6.21 -13.37 -21.17
C CYS A 113 7.05 -14.42 -20.39
#